data_AF-A0A316DBH7-F1
#
_entry.id   AF-A0A316DBH7-F1
#
_cell.length_a   1.000
_cell.length_b   1.000
_cell.length_c   1.000
_cell.angle_alpha   90.00
_cell.angle_beta   90.00
_cell.angle_gamma   90.00
#
_symmetry.space_group_name_H-M   'P 1'
#
loop_
_entity.id
_entity.type
_entity.pdbx_description
1 polymer ?
#
loop_
_entity_poly.entity_id
_entity_poly.type
_entity_poly.pdbx_seq_one_letter_code
_entity_poly.pdbx_strand_id
1 'polypeptide(L)'
;MNGKRELRLARALYQLTIYLESLHLPFTLGDLYRIAYGELWEEMPGALWLDHLASDEYVLAGRDEFYTLKTIFETMDTSGLALLLEVIHEETAHHGIKWGVPEPGFYSNFFLRRRDEDPEA
;
A
#
# COMPACT_ATOMS: atom_id res chain seq x y z
N MET A 1 -20.37 -4.56 3.07
CA MET A 1 -20.16 -3.11 2.86
C MET A 1 -18.66 -2.83 2.59
N ASN A 2 -18.04 -3.58 1.65
CA ASN A 2 -16.57 -3.64 1.50
C ASN A 2 -16.02 -2.84 0.29
N GLY A 3 -16.82 -2.62 -0.74
CA GLY A 3 -16.36 -2.02 -2.00
C GLY A 3 -15.74 -0.62 -1.89
N LYS A 4 -16.14 0.20 -0.92
CA LYS A 4 -15.51 1.52 -0.71
C LYS A 4 -14.09 1.43 -0.15
N ARG A 5 -13.83 0.47 0.76
CA ARG A 5 -12.49 0.26 1.34
C ARG A 5 -11.57 -0.38 0.31
N GLU A 6 -12.09 -1.36 -0.41
CA GLU A 6 -11.40 -2.02 -1.53
C GLU A 6 -11.02 -1.04 -2.64
N LEU A 7 -11.94 -0.15 -3.05
CA LEU A 7 -11.64 0.89 -4.04
C LEU A 7 -10.58 1.88 -3.54
N ARG A 8 -10.65 2.28 -2.26
CA ARG A 8 -9.66 3.19 -1.67
C ARG A 8 -8.27 2.55 -1.66
N LEU A 9 -8.18 1.26 -1.31
CA LEU A 9 -6.94 0.51 -1.36
C LEU A 9 -6.42 0.42 -2.80
N ALA A 10 -7.27 0.05 -3.77
CA ALA A 10 -6.90 -0.05 -5.17
C ALA A 10 -6.31 1.27 -5.72
N ARG A 11 -6.93 2.41 -5.38
CA ARG A 11 -6.42 3.74 -5.72
C ARG A 11 -5.06 4.04 -5.07
N ALA A 12 -4.90 3.71 -3.79
CA ALA A 12 -3.62 3.91 -3.09
C ALA A 12 -2.49 3.07 -3.71
N LEU A 13 -2.78 1.80 -4.06
CA LEU A 13 -1.84 0.92 -4.75
C LEU A 13 -1.50 1.44 -6.15
N TYR A 14 -2.48 1.94 -6.91
CA TYR A 14 -2.22 2.54 -8.23
C TYR A 14 -1.35 3.80 -8.13
N GLN A 15 -1.60 4.67 -7.15
CA GLN A 15 -0.74 5.84 -6.94
C GLN A 15 0.67 5.42 -6.52
N LEU A 16 0.82 4.35 -5.75
CA LEU A 16 2.13 3.79 -5.39
C LEU A 16 2.90 3.30 -6.63
N THR A 17 2.25 2.68 -7.62
CA THR A 17 2.93 2.28 -8.86
C THR A 17 3.50 3.49 -9.60
N ILE A 18 2.76 4.60 -9.64
CA ILE A 18 3.24 5.85 -10.23
C ILE A 18 4.48 6.37 -9.50
N TYR A 19 4.52 6.30 -8.16
CA TYR A 19 5.72 6.69 -7.39
C TYR A 19 6.92 5.79 -7.70
N LEU A 20 6.72 4.46 -7.77
CA LEU A 20 7.76 3.49 -8.11
C LEU A 20 8.37 3.78 -9.49
N GLU A 21 7.50 3.98 -10.49
CA GLU A 21 7.89 4.28 -11.87
C GLU A 21 8.58 5.63 -12.00
N SER A 22 8.05 6.69 -11.37
CA SER A 22 8.61 8.05 -11.44
C SER A 22 10.03 8.11 -10.85
N LEU A 23 10.30 7.29 -9.85
CA LEU A 23 11.62 7.18 -9.21
C LEU A 23 12.55 6.18 -9.92
N HIS A 24 12.10 5.58 -11.03
CA HIS A 24 12.87 4.61 -11.81
C HIS A 24 13.42 3.46 -10.97
N LEU A 25 12.60 2.99 -10.02
CA LEU A 25 12.97 1.87 -9.17
C LEU A 25 13.03 0.56 -9.98
N PRO A 26 13.97 -0.34 -9.67
CA PRO A 26 14.18 -1.56 -10.45
C PRO A 26 13.18 -2.69 -10.11
N PHE A 27 12.12 -2.38 -9.39
CA PHE A 27 11.08 -3.32 -8.97
C PHE A 27 9.70 -2.71 -9.14
N THR A 28 8.73 -3.58 -9.39
CA THR A 28 7.31 -3.22 -9.51
C THR A 28 6.56 -3.51 -8.20
N LEU A 29 5.33 -3.01 -8.10
CA LEU A 29 4.45 -3.40 -6.99
C LEU A 29 4.20 -4.92 -6.96
N GLY A 30 4.10 -5.57 -8.13
CA GLY A 30 3.98 -7.03 -8.20
C GLY A 30 5.19 -7.77 -7.65
N ASP A 31 6.40 -7.26 -7.88
CA ASP A 31 7.62 -7.85 -7.31
C ASP A 31 7.62 -7.75 -5.78
N LEU A 32 7.19 -6.61 -5.23
CA LEU A 32 7.06 -6.41 -3.78
C LEU A 32 6.02 -7.37 -3.16
N TYR A 33 4.89 -7.59 -3.83
CA TYR A 33 3.90 -8.58 -3.39
C TYR A 33 4.46 -10.00 -3.39
N ARG A 34 5.23 -10.36 -4.42
CA ARG A 34 5.88 -11.68 -4.51
C ARG A 34 6.91 -11.90 -3.41
N ILE A 35 7.68 -10.86 -3.07
CA ILE A 35 8.63 -10.91 -1.95
C ILE A 35 7.88 -11.05 -0.61
N ALA A 36 6.80 -10.28 -0.42
CA ALA A 36 6.03 -10.28 0.82
C ALA A 36 5.29 -11.61 1.06
N TYR A 37 4.62 -12.15 0.05
CA TYR A 37 3.65 -13.25 0.24
C TYR A 37 4.05 -14.56 -0.45
N GLY A 38 5.20 -14.61 -1.12
CA GLY A 38 5.68 -15.80 -1.82
C GLY A 38 4.71 -16.25 -2.91
N GLU A 39 4.58 -17.56 -3.13
CA GLU A 39 3.70 -18.13 -4.17
C GLU A 39 2.19 -17.94 -3.89
N LEU A 40 1.82 -17.66 -2.64
CA LEU A 40 0.43 -17.42 -2.25
C LEU A 40 -0.06 -16.02 -2.64
N TRP A 41 0.83 -15.16 -3.15
CA TRP A 41 0.47 -13.78 -3.45
C TRP A 41 -0.69 -13.68 -4.44
N GLU A 42 -0.77 -14.54 -5.46
CA GLU A 42 -1.86 -14.53 -6.46
C GLU A 42 -3.24 -14.84 -5.86
N GLU A 43 -3.27 -15.51 -4.70
CA GLU A 43 -4.49 -15.84 -3.96
C GLU A 43 -4.87 -14.75 -2.93
N MET A 44 -3.99 -13.76 -2.71
CA MET A 44 -4.22 -12.71 -1.72
C MET A 44 -5.23 -11.66 -2.22
N PRO A 45 -6.10 -11.14 -1.33
CA PRO A 45 -6.98 -10.02 -1.64
C PRO A 45 -6.19 -8.83 -2.23
N GLY A 46 -6.55 -8.43 -3.45
CA GLY A 46 -5.92 -7.31 -4.17
C GLY A 46 -4.80 -7.69 -5.13
N ALA A 47 -4.25 -8.91 -5.09
CA ALA A 47 -3.18 -9.33 -6.00
C ALA A 47 -3.65 -9.47 -7.45
N LEU A 48 -4.81 -10.11 -7.65
CA LEU A 48 -5.48 -10.18 -8.97
C LEU A 48 -5.88 -8.80 -9.51
N TRP A 49 -5.91 -7.76 -8.66
CA TRP A 49 -6.26 -6.41 -9.10
C TRP A 49 -5.05 -5.63 -9.59
N LEU A 50 -3.83 -5.98 -9.20
CA LEU A 50 -2.61 -5.26 -9.58
C LEU A 50 -2.50 -5.11 -11.11
N ASP A 51 -2.79 -6.19 -11.84
CA ASP A 51 -2.77 -6.22 -13.30
C ASP A 51 -3.93 -5.45 -13.95
N HIS A 52 -4.95 -5.10 -13.16
CA HIS A 52 -6.17 -4.44 -13.63
C HIS A 52 -6.33 -3.00 -13.11
N LEU A 53 -5.48 -2.53 -12.19
CA LEU A 53 -5.57 -1.18 -11.59
C LEU A 53 -5.61 -0.08 -12.64
N ALA A 54 -4.78 -0.19 -13.68
CA ALA A 54 -4.70 0.79 -14.76
C ALA A 54 -5.86 0.73 -15.75
N SER A 55 -6.73 -0.30 -15.66
CA SER A 55 -7.88 -0.50 -16.56
C SER A 55 -9.23 -0.23 -15.88
N ASP A 56 -9.25 -0.03 -14.55
CA ASP A 56 -10.47 0.21 -13.79
C ASP A 56 -10.82 1.72 -13.77
N GLU A 57 -11.97 2.08 -14.34
CA GLU A 57 -12.43 3.47 -14.44
C GLU A 57 -12.60 4.16 -13.08
N TYR A 58 -12.97 3.42 -12.02
CA TYR A 58 -13.11 3.97 -10.67
C TYR A 58 -11.76 4.20 -10.00
N VAL A 59 -10.76 3.37 -10.30
CA VAL A 59 -9.37 3.58 -9.86
C VAL A 59 -8.79 4.80 -10.56
N LEU A 60 -8.96 4.89 -11.89
CA LEU A 60 -8.50 6.03 -12.69
C LEU A 60 -9.19 7.34 -12.30
N ALA A 61 -10.47 7.31 -11.92
CA ALA A 61 -11.17 8.48 -11.39
C ALA A 61 -10.54 9.03 -10.09
N GLY A 62 -9.78 8.20 -9.36
CA GLY A 62 -9.01 8.61 -8.19
C GLY A 62 -7.63 9.22 -8.53
N ARG A 63 -7.26 9.33 -9.81
CA ARG A 63 -5.96 9.85 -10.23
C ARG A 63 -5.75 11.30 -9.81
N ASP A 64 -6.79 12.11 -9.88
CA ASP A 64 -6.76 13.53 -9.52
C ASP A 64 -6.89 13.77 -8.00
N GLU A 65 -7.08 12.71 -7.21
CA GLU A 65 -7.05 12.77 -5.75
C GLU A 65 -5.61 12.87 -5.24
N PHE A 66 -5.34 13.81 -4.32
CA PHE A 66 -4.02 13.98 -3.74
C PHE A 66 -3.70 12.87 -2.73
N TYR A 67 -3.01 11.82 -3.20
CA TYR A 67 -2.40 10.82 -2.35
C TYR A 67 -0.93 11.16 -2.09
N THR A 68 -0.61 11.48 -0.83
CA THR A 68 0.77 11.50 -0.35
C THR A 68 1.24 10.08 -0.03
N LEU A 69 2.56 9.82 -0.08
CA LEU A 69 3.13 8.54 0.39
C LEU A 69 2.63 8.16 1.79
N LYS A 70 2.51 9.14 2.71
CA LYS A 70 1.93 8.94 4.04
C LYS A 70 0.51 8.35 3.97
N THR A 71 -0.39 9.00 3.22
CA THR A 71 -1.79 8.54 3.09
C THR A 71 -1.94 7.21 2.36
N ILE A 72 -1.00 6.91 1.44
CA ILE A 72 -0.92 5.60 0.78
C ILE A 72 -0.58 4.54 1.83
N PHE A 73 0.51 4.73 2.58
CA PHE A 73 0.94 3.77 3.59
C PHE A 73 -0.08 3.59 4.72
N GLU A 74 -0.73 4.65 5.19
CA GLU A 74 -1.85 4.55 6.14
C GLU A 74 -3.02 3.72 5.58
N THR A 75 -3.34 3.88 4.29
CA THR A 75 -4.40 3.10 3.64
C THR A 75 -4.03 1.62 3.53
N MET A 76 -2.77 1.32 3.22
CA MET A 76 -2.25 -0.05 3.14
C MET A 76 -2.26 -0.73 4.52
N ASP A 77 -1.79 -0.04 5.55
CA ASP A 77 -1.74 -0.55 6.93
C ASP A 77 -3.14 -0.87 7.46
N THR A 78 -4.07 0.08 7.34
CA THR A 78 -5.48 -0.13 7.74
C THR A 78 -6.20 -1.21 6.92
N SER A 79 -5.65 -1.59 5.77
CA SER A 79 -6.12 -2.70 4.94
C SER A 79 -5.42 -4.04 5.24
N GLY A 80 -4.53 -4.08 6.23
CA GLY A 80 -3.84 -5.30 6.66
C GLY A 80 -2.60 -5.67 5.84
N LEU A 81 -2.06 -4.74 5.03
CA LEU A 81 -0.87 -4.97 4.20
C LEU A 81 0.44 -4.63 4.94
N ALA A 82 0.51 -4.92 6.24
CA ALA A 82 1.69 -4.61 7.07
C ALA A 82 2.97 -5.24 6.50
N LEU A 83 2.93 -6.53 6.13
CA LEU A 83 4.09 -7.24 5.57
C LEU A 83 4.59 -6.59 4.26
N LEU A 84 3.69 -6.13 3.40
CA LEU A 84 4.07 -5.42 2.18
C LEU A 84 4.73 -4.07 2.49
N LEU A 85 4.29 -3.36 3.54
CA LEU A 85 4.95 -2.12 3.97
C LEU A 85 6.37 -2.36 4.47
N GLU A 86 6.62 -3.48 5.16
CA GLU A 86 7.97 -3.90 5.59
C GLU A 86 8.87 -4.12 4.36
N VAL A 87 8.40 -4.88 3.38
CA VAL A 87 9.13 -5.13 2.13
C VAL A 87 9.40 -3.84 1.35
N ILE A 88 8.42 -2.93 1.25
CA ILE A 88 8.63 -1.61 0.63
C ILE A 88 9.72 -0.83 1.35
N HIS A 89 9.71 -0.83 2.69
CA HIS A 89 10.73 -0.14 3.48
C HIS A 89 12.12 -0.72 3.20
N GLU A 90 12.27 -2.04 3.27
CA GLU A 90 13.54 -2.74 3.06
C GLU A 90 14.08 -2.51 1.65
N GLU A 91 13.25 -2.73 0.62
CA GLU A 91 13.68 -2.59 -0.78
C GLU A 91 14.01 -1.14 -1.11
N THR A 92 13.20 -0.16 -0.69
CA THR A 92 13.55 1.25 -0.93
C THR A 92 14.82 1.66 -0.20
N ALA A 93 15.06 1.15 1.01
CA ALA A 93 16.28 1.39 1.76
C ALA A 93 17.52 0.77 1.06
N HIS A 94 17.41 -0.44 0.50
CA HIS A 94 18.46 -1.07 -0.31
C HIS A 94 18.87 -0.19 -1.51
N HIS A 95 17.94 0.58 -2.05
CA HIS A 95 18.18 1.52 -3.15
C HIS A 95 18.52 2.95 -2.68
N GLY A 96 18.81 3.15 -1.39
CA GLY A 96 19.24 4.44 -0.83
C GLY A 96 18.11 5.47 -0.73
N ILE A 97 16.86 5.03 -0.86
CA ILE A 97 15.68 5.88 -0.87
C ILE A 97 15.00 5.84 0.49
N LYS A 98 14.83 7.02 1.11
CA LYS A 98 14.14 7.17 2.39
C LYS A 98 12.76 7.75 2.17
N TRP A 99 11.77 6.89 1.98
CA TRP A 99 10.37 7.31 1.80
C TRP A 99 9.66 7.73 3.08
N GLY A 100 10.33 7.65 4.23
CA GLY A 100 9.70 7.89 5.52
C GLY A 100 8.58 6.88 5.80
N VAL A 101 8.64 5.69 5.18
CA VAL A 101 7.86 4.52 5.60
C VAL A 101 8.25 4.28 7.06
N PRO A 102 7.34 4.48 8.01
CA PRO A 102 7.67 4.27 9.41
C PRO A 102 8.03 2.82 9.65
N GLU A 103 8.89 2.58 10.64
CA GLU A 103 9.40 1.24 10.94
C GLU A 103 8.27 0.21 11.13
N PRO A 104 8.51 -1.06 10.79
CA PRO A 104 7.61 -2.16 11.12
C PRO A 104 7.10 -2.07 12.56
N GLY A 105 5.78 -2.04 12.76
CA GLY A 105 5.15 -1.85 14.08
C GLY A 105 4.89 -0.40 14.51
N PHE A 106 5.35 0.61 13.78
CA PHE A 106 5.01 2.02 14.05
C PHE A 106 3.50 2.25 13.95
N TYR A 107 2.86 1.78 12.88
CA TYR A 107 1.41 1.93 12.72
C TYR A 107 0.61 0.95 13.56
N SER A 108 1.10 -0.28 13.77
CA SER A 108 0.50 -1.24 14.71
C SER A 108 0.40 -0.65 16.12
N ASN A 109 1.47 -0.02 16.62
CA ASN A 109 1.47 0.66 17.93
C ASN A 109 0.71 2.00 17.91
N PHE A 110 0.75 2.76 16.81
CA PHE A 110 0.04 4.02 16.67
C PHE A 110 -1.48 3.82 16.69
N PHE A 111 -2.00 2.81 16.00
CA PHE A 111 -3.44 2.52 15.97
C PHE A 111 -3.93 1.68 17.14
N LEU A 112 -3.10 0.84 17.77
CA LEU A 112 -3.43 0.24 19.08
C LEU A 112 -3.64 1.33 20.13
N ARG A 113 -2.73 2.32 20.21
CA ARG A 113 -2.90 3.47 21.10
C ARG A 113 -4.13 4.31 20.75
N ARG A 114 -4.40 4.54 19.47
CA ARG A 114 -5.55 5.35 19.05
C ARG A 114 -6.90 4.66 19.26
N ARG A 115 -6.93 3.32 19.24
CA ARG A 115 -8.13 2.51 19.55
C ARG A 115 -8.41 2.44 21.05
N ASP A 116 -7.37 2.53 21.88
CA ASP A 116 -7.52 2.68 23.33
C ASP A 116 -7.90 4.12 23.73
N GLU A 117 -7.58 5.12 22.90
CA GLU A 117 -7.88 6.54 23.14
C GLU A 117 -9.25 7.00 22.63
N ASP A 118 -9.93 6.24 21.77
CA ASP A 118 -11.27 6.61 21.25
C ASP A 118 -12.26 5.43 21.32
N PRO A 119 -12.97 5.25 22.46
CA PRO A 119 -13.91 4.16 22.64
C PRO A 119 -15.26 4.34 21.92
N GLU A 120 -15.47 5.40 21.12
CA GLU A 120 -16.77 5.74 20.51
C GLU A 120 -16.77 5.99 18.98
N ALA A 121 -15.85 5.41 18.20
CA ALA A 121 -15.86 5.51 16.73
C ALA A 121 -16.43 4.27 15.99
#